data_AF-A0A432KC84-F1
#
_entry.id   AF-A0A432KC84-F1
#
_cell.length_a   1.000
_cell.length_b   1.000
_cell.length_c   1.000
_cell.angle_alpha   90.00
_cell.angle_beta   90.00
_cell.angle_gamma   90.00
#
_symmetry.space_group_name_H-M   'P 1'
#
loop_
_entity.id
_entity.type
_entity.pdbx_description
1 polymer ?
#
loop_
_entity_poly.entity_id
_entity_poly.type
_entity_poly.pdbx_seq_one_letter_code
_entity_poly.pdbx_strand_id
1 'polypeptide(L)'
;VRGHIEAGDRDELSRKRSELKDIEASLAGLEAQFTQNLGFLRRGVLNEQEFVKANNMARDQQSAFQESKETLARWIEEQAGREETIERVPGMIKTFLEDFHIMEPRVQKAHLQTILKAAHVSRDKIELEFRV
;
A
#
# COMPACT_ATOMS: atom_id res chain seq x y z
N VAL A 1 7.58 -15.62 18.22
CA VAL A 1 8.20 -14.41 17.61
C VAL A 1 7.46 -13.98 16.35
N ARG A 2 7.30 -14.82 15.31
CA ARG A 2 6.54 -14.49 14.07
C ARG A 2 5.13 -13.90 14.31
N GLY A 3 4.30 -14.55 15.13
CA GLY A 3 2.94 -14.06 15.39
C GLY A 3 2.84 -12.73 16.16
N HIS A 4 3.90 -12.28 16.84
CA HIS A 4 3.90 -10.95 17.49
C HIS A 4 4.25 -9.82 16.51
N ILE A 5 5.03 -10.13 15.47
CA ILE A 5 5.37 -9.18 14.41
C ILE A 5 4.16 -8.97 13.51
N GLU A 6 3.50 -10.06 13.09
CA GLU A 6 2.26 -10.02 12.28
C GLU A 6 1.11 -9.28 12.99
N ALA A 7 0.99 -9.43 14.32
CA ALA A 7 0.00 -8.68 15.10
C ALA A 7 0.35 -7.19 15.20
N GLY A 8 1.62 -6.85 15.34
CA GLY A 8 2.10 -5.46 15.37
C GLY A 8 1.86 -4.74 14.04
N ASP A 9 2.15 -5.40 12.92
CA ASP A 9 1.96 -4.84 11.58
C ASP A 9 0.48 -4.61 11.27
N ARG A 10 -0.42 -5.53 11.69
CA ARG A 10 -1.87 -5.36 11.54
C ARG A 10 -2.43 -4.23 12.39
N ASP A 11 -1.97 -4.09 13.62
CA ASP A 11 -2.38 -3.00 14.51
C ASP A 11 -1.92 -1.64 13.96
N GLU A 12 -0.70 -1.57 13.43
CA GLU A 12 -0.18 -0.37 12.76
C GLU A 12 -0.99 -0.05 11.50
N LEU A 13 -1.31 -1.04 10.68
CA LEU A 13 -2.15 -0.88 9.49
C LEU A 13 -3.55 -0.35 9.85
N SER A 14 -4.16 -0.88 10.90
CA SER A 14 -5.47 -0.41 11.38
C SER A 14 -5.42 1.03 11.89
N ARG A 15 -4.36 1.42 12.60
CA ARG A 15 -4.16 2.81 13.04
C ARG A 15 -3.99 3.74 11.85
N LYS A 16 -3.15 3.37 10.88
CA LYS A 16 -2.90 4.17 9.67
C LYS A 16 -4.15 4.32 8.80
N ARG A 17 -4.99 3.30 8.70
CA ARG A 17 -6.32 3.39 8.05
C ARG A 17 -7.27 4.34 8.76
N SER A 18 -7.25 4.34 10.10
CA SER A 18 -8.06 5.26 10.90
C SER A 18 -7.59 6.70 10.72
N GLU A 19 -6.28 6.94 10.77
CA GLU A 19 -5.64 8.23 10.50
C GLU A 19 -6.01 8.77 9.10
N LEU A 20 -5.97 7.91 8.06
CA LEU A 20 -6.40 8.27 6.71
C LEU A 20 -7.86 8.73 6.69
N LYS A 21 -8.75 8.00 7.38
CA LYS A 21 -10.17 8.34 7.45
C LYS A 21 -10.41 9.68 8.16
N ASP A 22 -9.66 9.97 9.21
CA ASP A 22 -9.75 11.23 9.94
C ASP A 22 -9.28 12.43 9.09
N ILE A 23 -8.24 12.24 8.26
CA ILE A 23 -7.77 13.23 7.30
C ILE A 23 -8.81 13.47 6.21
N GLU A 24 -9.43 12.42 5.68
CA GLU A 24 -10.50 12.56 4.69
C GLU A 24 -11.72 13.30 5.26
N ALA A 25 -12.09 13.03 6.52
CA ALA A 25 -13.12 13.78 7.22
C ALA A 25 -12.74 15.27 7.41
N SER A 26 -11.48 15.54 7.72
CA SER A 26 -10.95 16.90 7.89
C SER A 26 -10.98 17.69 6.58
N LEU A 27 -10.60 17.06 5.46
CA LEU A 27 -10.69 17.63 4.12
C LEU A 27 -12.13 17.95 3.73
N ALA A 28 -13.08 17.02 3.97
CA ALA A 28 -14.49 17.28 3.74
C ALA A 28 -15.03 18.43 4.63
N GLY A 29 -14.52 18.52 5.86
CA GLY A 29 -14.82 19.63 6.77
C GLY A 29 -14.37 20.99 6.21
N LEU A 30 -13.17 21.07 5.62
CA LEU A 30 -12.66 22.29 4.98
C LEU A 30 -13.52 22.71 3.78
N GLU A 31 -13.97 21.75 2.97
CA GLU A 31 -14.86 22.04 1.83
C GLU A 31 -16.24 22.55 2.28
N ALA A 32 -16.79 21.97 3.35
CA ALA A 32 -18.02 22.45 3.95
C ALA A 32 -17.87 23.87 4.52
N GLN A 33 -16.76 24.15 5.22
CA GLN A 33 -16.46 25.49 5.74
C GLN A 33 -16.30 26.52 4.62
N PHE A 34 -15.65 26.17 3.51
CA PHE A 34 -15.55 27.04 2.35
C PHE A 34 -16.93 27.40 1.79
N THR A 35 -17.80 26.41 1.61
CA THR A 35 -19.17 26.60 1.15
C THR A 35 -19.98 27.50 2.09
N GLN A 36 -19.81 27.32 3.40
CA GLN A 36 -20.44 28.15 4.42
C GLN A 36 -19.95 29.61 4.35
N ASN A 37 -18.64 29.81 4.25
CA ASN A 37 -18.02 31.14 4.17
C ASN A 37 -18.44 31.88 2.89
N LEU A 38 -18.60 31.18 1.76
CA LEU A 38 -19.19 31.74 0.54
C LEU A 38 -20.63 32.21 0.78
N GLY A 39 -21.41 31.45 1.55
CA GLY A 39 -22.75 31.85 1.97
C GLY A 39 -22.76 33.12 2.82
N PHE A 40 -21.81 33.25 3.75
CA PHE A 40 -21.67 34.46 4.57
C PHE A 40 -21.24 35.69 3.77
N LEU A 41 -20.30 35.54 2.83
CA LEU A 41 -19.89 36.61 1.92
C LEU A 41 -21.07 37.11 1.08
N ARG A 42 -21.85 36.19 0.48
CA ARG A 42 -23.04 36.54 -0.31
C ARG A 42 -24.11 37.29 0.49
N ARG A 43 -24.20 37.04 1.79
CA ARG A 43 -25.15 37.71 2.70
C ARG A 43 -24.60 38.99 3.31
N GLY A 44 -23.35 39.37 3.01
CA GLY A 44 -22.68 40.52 3.60
C GLY A 44 -22.35 40.34 5.10
N VAL A 45 -22.38 39.10 5.61
CA VAL A 45 -22.01 38.77 7.00
C VAL A 45 -20.50 38.71 7.17
N LEU A 46 -19.80 38.27 6.11
CA LEU A 46 -18.35 38.22 6.03
C LEU A 46 -17.90 39.20 4.96
N ASN A 47 -16.83 39.96 5.20
CA ASN A 47 -16.27 40.81 4.15
C ASN A 47 -15.23 40.05 3.29
N GLU A 48 -14.87 40.64 2.15
CA GLU A 48 -13.95 40.04 1.19
C GLU A 48 -12.57 39.74 1.81
N GLN A 49 -12.06 40.63 2.66
CA GLN A 49 -10.74 40.47 3.27
C GLN A 49 -10.72 39.31 4.27
N GLU A 50 -11.77 39.16 5.07
CA GLU A 50 -11.98 38.04 5.99
C GLU A 50 -12.15 36.73 5.23
N PHE A 51 -12.91 36.74 4.13
CA PHE A 51 -13.08 35.59 3.25
C PHE A 51 -11.75 35.12 2.66
N VAL A 52 -10.98 36.03 2.06
CA VAL A 52 -9.66 35.72 1.48
C VAL A 52 -8.71 35.17 2.53
N LYS A 53 -8.68 35.75 3.74
CA LYS A 53 -7.85 35.25 4.84
C LYS A 53 -8.25 33.82 5.25
N ALA A 54 -9.54 33.56 5.44
CA ALA A 54 -10.04 32.24 5.79
C ALA A 54 -9.75 31.21 4.69
N ASN A 55 -9.92 31.60 3.42
CA ASN A 55 -9.66 30.75 2.28
C ASN A 55 -8.16 30.39 2.11
N ASN A 56 -7.26 31.36 2.30
CA ASN A 56 -5.82 31.10 2.26
C ASN A 56 -5.41 30.11 3.37
N MET A 57 -5.92 30.30 4.59
CA MET A 57 -5.65 29.39 5.70
C MET A 57 -6.21 27.98 5.44
N ALA A 58 -7.41 27.87 4.86
CA ALA A 58 -7.99 26.59 4.46
C ALA A 58 -7.16 25.91 3.35
N ARG A 59 -6.61 26.68 2.41
CA ARG A 59 -5.75 26.17 1.34
C ARG A 59 -4.43 25.61 1.85
N ASP A 60 -3.81 26.27 2.83
CA ASP A 60 -2.60 25.78 3.49
C ASP A 60 -2.87 24.46 4.23
N GLN A 61 -3.97 24.40 4.99
CA GLN A 61 -4.41 23.19 5.67
C GLN A 61 -4.74 22.05 4.69
N GLN A 62 -5.43 22.35 3.60
CA GLN A 62 -5.77 21.40 2.56
C GLN A 62 -4.51 20.79 1.93
N SER A 63 -3.49 21.61 1.68
CA SER A 63 -2.22 21.15 1.09
C SER A 63 -1.51 20.16 2.02
N ALA A 64 -1.43 20.48 3.32
CA ALA A 64 -0.82 19.59 4.32
C ALA A 64 -1.60 18.27 4.48
N PHE A 65 -2.93 18.32 4.51
CA PHE A 65 -3.76 17.13 4.60
C PHE A 65 -3.68 16.25 3.34
N GLN A 66 -3.61 16.86 2.15
CA GLN A 66 -3.49 16.13 0.90
C GLN A 66 -2.15 15.37 0.79
N GLU A 67 -1.05 16.00 1.20
CA GLU A 67 0.27 15.35 1.25
C GLU A 67 0.28 14.16 2.22
N SER A 68 -0.28 14.34 3.42
CA SER A 68 -0.39 13.27 4.41
C SER A 68 -1.30 12.13 3.92
N LYS A 69 -2.42 12.47 3.27
CA LYS A 69 -3.35 11.51 2.66
C LYS A 69 -2.63 10.62 1.64
N GLU A 70 -1.89 11.22 0.71
CA GLU A 70 -1.18 10.47 -0.34
C GLU A 70 -0.10 9.56 0.24
N THR A 71 0.64 10.05 1.23
CA THR A 71 1.68 9.28 1.92
C THR A 71 1.08 8.06 2.63
N LEU A 72 0.00 8.26 3.38
CA LEU A 72 -0.69 7.18 4.10
C LEU A 72 -1.34 6.18 3.14
N ALA A 73 -1.99 6.67 2.08
CA ALA A 73 -2.63 5.81 1.10
C ALA A 73 -1.61 4.89 0.40
N ARG A 74 -0.47 5.45 -0.02
CA ARG A 74 0.61 4.67 -0.65
C ARG A 74 1.17 3.62 0.31
N TRP A 75 1.44 4.00 1.56
CA TRP A 75 1.94 3.06 2.56
C TRP A 75 0.94 1.92 2.82
N ILE A 76 -0.36 2.22 2.93
CA ILE A 76 -1.42 1.21 3.13
C ILE A 76 -1.48 0.25 1.93
N GLU A 77 -1.39 0.76 0.71
CA GLU A 77 -1.38 -0.05 -0.51
C GLU A 77 -0.15 -0.98 -0.55
N GLU A 78 1.04 -0.46 -0.23
CA GLU A 78 2.27 -1.25 -0.15
C GLU A 78 2.17 -2.38 0.89
N GLN A 79 1.61 -2.11 2.08
CA GLN A 79 1.42 -3.16 3.09
C GLN A 79 0.37 -4.18 2.67
N ALA A 80 -0.76 -3.76 2.08
CA ALA A 80 -1.78 -4.67 1.59
C ALA A 80 -1.24 -5.60 0.50
N GLY A 81 -0.45 -5.08 -0.45
CA GLY A 81 0.18 -5.90 -1.49
C GLY A 81 1.22 -6.88 -0.93
N ARG A 82 1.93 -6.52 0.14
CA ARG A 82 2.83 -7.44 0.85
C ARG A 82 2.07 -8.56 1.54
N GLU A 83 1.00 -8.26 2.28
CA GLU A 83 0.16 -9.27 2.92
C GLU A 83 -0.42 -10.23 1.87
N GLU A 84 -0.98 -9.71 0.78
CA GLU A 84 -1.52 -10.54 -0.32
C GLU A 84 -0.45 -11.46 -0.93
N THR A 85 0.77 -10.95 -1.11
CA THR A 85 1.89 -11.75 -1.63
C THR A 85 2.31 -12.82 -0.63
N ILE A 86 2.48 -12.47 0.65
CA ILE A 86 2.91 -13.40 1.71
C ILE A 86 1.89 -14.54 1.90
N GLU A 87 0.60 -14.22 1.87
CA GLU A 87 -0.47 -15.22 2.01
C GLU A 87 -0.59 -16.14 0.78
N ARG A 88 -0.37 -15.62 -0.43
CA ARG A 88 -0.49 -16.39 -1.68
C ARG A 88 0.73 -17.23 -2.03
N VAL A 89 1.94 -16.78 -1.69
CA VAL A 89 3.19 -17.45 -2.05
C VAL A 89 3.22 -18.93 -1.63
N PRO A 90 2.84 -19.34 -0.42
CA PRO A 90 2.81 -20.75 -0.04
C PRO A 90 1.88 -21.61 -0.91
N GLY A 91 0.73 -21.06 -1.31
CA GLY A 91 -0.20 -21.73 -2.22
C GLY A 91 0.37 -21.86 -3.62
N MET A 92 0.94 -20.77 -4.14
CA MET A 92 1.59 -20.74 -5.47
C MET A 92 2.77 -21.73 -5.56
N ILE A 93 3.55 -21.87 -4.49
CA ILE A 93 4.65 -22.86 -4.43
C ILE A 93 4.10 -24.28 -4.46
N LYS A 94 3.02 -24.57 -3.71
CA LYS A 94 2.39 -25.89 -3.73
C LYS A 94 1.86 -26.25 -5.11
N THR A 95 1.07 -25.35 -5.72
CA THR A 95 0.54 -25.59 -7.08
C THR A 95 1.65 -25.73 -8.09
N PHE A 96 2.70 -24.90 -8.00
CA PHE A 96 3.87 -25.06 -8.87
C PHE A 96 4.51 -26.44 -8.72
N LEU A 97 4.72 -26.94 -7.50
CA LEU A 97 5.32 -28.26 -7.29
C LEU A 97 4.41 -29.39 -7.79
N GLU A 98 3.10 -29.29 -7.58
CA GLU A 98 2.10 -30.25 -8.06
C GLU A 98 2.08 -30.28 -9.59
N ASP A 99 1.94 -29.12 -10.24
CA ASP A 99 1.94 -28.97 -11.70
C ASP A 99 3.27 -29.42 -12.29
N PHE A 100 4.38 -29.04 -11.68
CA PHE A 100 5.71 -29.43 -12.12
C PHE A 100 5.91 -30.94 -12.05
N HIS A 101 5.43 -31.60 -10.99
CA HIS A 101 5.62 -33.04 -10.79
C HIS A 101 4.86 -33.90 -11.82
N ILE A 102 3.71 -33.43 -12.31
CA ILE A 102 2.90 -34.15 -13.31
C ILE A 102 3.37 -33.93 -14.76
N MET A 103 4.26 -32.96 -15.00
CA MET A 103 4.81 -32.70 -16.33
C MET A 103 5.75 -33.81 -16.79
N GLU A 104 5.87 -33.97 -18.11
CA GLU A 104 6.88 -34.87 -18.68
C GLU A 104 8.30 -34.39 -18.33
N PRO A 105 9.27 -35.30 -18.08
CA PRO A 105 10.62 -34.94 -17.65
C PRO A 105 11.36 -33.96 -18.57
N ARG A 106 11.08 -33.99 -19.88
CA ARG A 106 11.66 -33.05 -20.84
C ARG A 106 11.12 -31.63 -20.66
N VAL A 107 9.83 -31.51 -20.36
CA VAL A 107 9.14 -30.24 -20.10
C VAL A 107 9.58 -29.67 -18.76
N GLN A 108 9.67 -30.51 -17.72
CA GLN A 108 10.26 -30.16 -16.43
C GLN A 108 11.66 -29.56 -16.58
N LYS A 109 12.53 -30.24 -17.33
CA LYS A 109 13.90 -29.76 -17.59
C LYS A 109 13.90 -28.40 -18.30
N ALA A 110 13.05 -28.21 -19.31
CA ALA A 110 12.95 -26.94 -20.03
C ALA A 110 12.49 -25.79 -19.10
N HIS A 111 11.49 -26.03 -18.25
CA HIS A 111 11.06 -25.06 -17.24
C HIS A 111 12.17 -24.74 -16.23
N LEU A 112 12.90 -25.72 -15.73
CA LEU A 112 14.03 -25.46 -14.83
C LEU A 112 15.15 -24.67 -15.52
N GLN A 113 15.37 -24.85 -16.82
CA GLN A 113 16.42 -24.12 -17.55
C GLN A 113 16.12 -22.62 -17.73
N THR A 114 14.84 -22.20 -17.67
CA THR A 114 14.48 -20.77 -17.69
C THR A 114 14.72 -20.10 -16.34
N ILE A 115 14.74 -20.86 -15.25
CA ILE A 115 14.87 -20.37 -13.88
C ILE A 115 16.30 -20.54 -13.36
N LEU A 116 16.95 -21.65 -13.69
CA LEU A 116 18.29 -22.00 -13.22
C LEU A 116 19.36 -21.61 -14.24
N LYS A 117 20.41 -21.00 -13.72
CA LYS A 117 21.64 -20.70 -14.45
C LYS A 117 22.62 -21.87 -14.37
N ALA A 118 22.82 -22.43 -13.18
CA ALA A 118 23.73 -23.56 -12.95
C ALA A 118 23.31 -24.37 -11.73
N ALA A 119 23.80 -25.62 -11.67
CA ALA A 119 23.74 -26.47 -10.49
C ALA A 119 25.14 -27.01 -10.20
N HIS A 120 25.70 -26.66 -9.05
CA HIS A 120 27.00 -27.12 -8.60
C HIS A 120 26.81 -28.27 -7.62
N VAL A 121 27.26 -29.46 -8.02
CA VAL A 121 27.12 -30.69 -7.22
C VAL A 121 28.46 -31.02 -6.59
N SER A 122 28.51 -31.02 -5.25
CA SER A 122 29.61 -31.57 -4.47
C SER A 122 29.22 -32.95 -3.91
N ARG A 123 30.08 -33.56 -3.08
CA ARG A 123 29.88 -34.92 -2.57
C ARG A 123 28.61 -35.06 -1.70
N ASP A 124 28.19 -33.98 -1.05
CA ASP A 124 27.12 -33.93 -0.05
C ASP A 124 26.17 -32.73 -0.20
N LYS A 125 26.41 -31.85 -1.18
CA LYS A 125 25.65 -30.62 -1.36
C LYS A 125 25.34 -30.36 -2.83
N ILE A 126 24.14 -29.82 -3.07
CA ILE A 126 23.77 -29.23 -4.36
C ILE A 126 23.54 -27.74 -4.11
N GLU A 127 24.27 -26.90 -4.84
CA GLU A 127 24.08 -25.46 -4.86
C GLU A 127 23.46 -25.06 -6.19
N LEU A 128 22.37 -24.29 -6.13
CA LEU A 128 21.65 -23.83 -7.32
C LEU A 128 21.91 -22.35 -7.53
N GLU A 129 22.35 -21.99 -8.74
CA GLU A 129 22.45 -20.60 -9.18
C GLU A 129 21.20 -20.27 -10.01
N PHE A 130 20.46 -19.25 -9.60
CA PHE A 130 19.24 -18.80 -10.27
C PHE A 130 19.55 -17.69 -11.27
N ARG A 131 18.75 -17.62 -12.34
CA ARG A 131 18.73 -16.47 -13.25
C ARG A 131 17.96 -15.34 -12.57
N VAL A 132 18.52 -14.13 -12.60
CA VAL A 132 17.91 -12.88 -12.12
C VAL A 132 17.29 -12.14 -13.30
#